data_AF-A0A1M6MG02-F1
#
_entry.id   AF-A0A1M6MG02-F1
#
_cell.length_a   1.000
_cell.length_b   1.000
_cell.length_c   1.000
_cell.angle_alpha   90.00
_cell.angle_beta   90.00
_cell.angle_gamma   90.00
#
_symmetry.space_group_name_H-M   'P 1'
#
loop_
_entity.id
_entity.type
_entity.pdbx_description
1 polymer ?
#
loop_
_entity_poly.entity_id
_entity_poly.type
_entity_poly.pdbx_seq_one_letter_code
_entity_poly.pdbx_strand_id
1 'polypeptide(L)'
;MVAIITGDIIASRKLVNQEKWLKPLKHLLAKWGDSPKDWKLDRGDFFQVEITNIEEVLHKALEIKALIKKVEPVNQQKKISTIDVRLAIGIGEKTYSAESISESNGSAFINSGEKFDVLKKENVTLGIKTPWQEFDEEINLYLRLAGTFMDKWSVSSAEIMQTILSNPNTTQEDIGKKLGIKQSAVSRRWSRANVNEILEVEKIFRKKIYTLKK
;
A
#
# COMPACT_ATOMS: atom_id res chain seq x y z
N MET A 1 -14.48 -6.87 13.34
CA MET A 1 -13.94 -6.04 12.24
C MET A 1 -12.74 -6.65 11.52
N VAL A 2 -12.69 -6.47 10.21
CA VAL A 2 -11.55 -6.73 9.32
C VAL A 2 -11.30 -5.50 8.44
N ALA A 3 -10.20 -5.51 7.68
CA ALA A 3 -9.95 -4.50 6.67
C ALA A 3 -9.76 -5.14 5.28
N ILE A 4 -10.35 -4.53 4.25
CA ILE A 4 -10.20 -4.94 2.86
C ILE A 4 -9.39 -3.86 2.13
N ILE A 5 -8.31 -4.26 1.47
CA ILE A 5 -7.60 -3.40 0.52
C ILE A 5 -8.08 -3.77 -0.87
N THR A 6 -8.75 -2.85 -1.55
CA THR A 6 -9.07 -2.95 -2.98
C THR A 6 -8.11 -2.07 -3.77
N GLY A 7 -7.46 -2.59 -4.80
CA GLY A 7 -6.47 -1.82 -5.55
C GLY A 7 -6.40 -2.13 -7.04
N ASP A 8 -5.85 -1.20 -7.80
CA ASP A 8 -5.49 -1.39 -9.20
C ASP A 8 -4.11 -0.83 -9.56
N ILE A 9 -3.42 -1.47 -10.50
CA ILE A 9 -2.14 -0.99 -11.01
C ILE A 9 -2.37 0.07 -12.09
N ILE A 10 -2.03 1.31 -11.76
CA ILE A 10 -2.11 2.45 -12.67
C ILE A 10 -1.07 2.28 -13.77
N ALA A 11 -1.54 2.40 -15.02
CA ALA A 11 -0.73 2.28 -16.23
C ALA A 11 -0.02 0.92 -16.41
N SER A 12 -0.56 -0.16 -15.82
CA SER A 12 -0.09 -1.55 -15.95
C SER A 12 0.26 -1.94 -17.39
N ARG A 13 -0.60 -1.57 -18.34
CA ARG A 13 -0.47 -1.87 -19.79
C ARG A 13 0.72 -1.19 -20.47
N LYS A 14 1.33 -0.18 -19.86
CA LYS A 14 2.56 0.45 -20.38
C LYS A 14 3.81 -0.39 -20.14
N LEU A 15 3.75 -1.38 -19.23
CA LEU A 15 4.81 -2.34 -19.04
C LEU A 15 4.63 -3.54 -19.98
N VAL A 16 5.61 -3.76 -20.84
CA VAL A 16 5.65 -4.92 -21.75
C VAL A 16 5.74 -6.23 -20.96
N ASN A 17 6.56 -6.25 -19.89
CA ASN A 17 6.73 -7.41 -19.03
C ASN A 17 6.01 -7.19 -17.69
N GLN A 18 4.80 -7.72 -17.56
CA GLN A 18 3.98 -7.61 -16.34
C GLN A 18 4.52 -8.44 -15.16
N GLU A 19 5.32 -9.49 -15.41
CA GLU A 19 5.89 -10.34 -14.36
C GLU A 19 6.79 -9.56 -13.39
N LYS A 20 7.34 -8.42 -13.82
CA LYS A 20 8.16 -7.54 -12.98
C LYS A 20 7.45 -7.03 -11.73
N TRP A 21 6.13 -6.93 -11.75
CA TRP A 21 5.34 -6.45 -10.62
C TRP A 21 4.32 -7.50 -10.15
N LEU A 22 3.77 -8.30 -11.09
CA LEU A 22 2.71 -9.27 -10.79
C LEU A 22 3.20 -10.38 -9.86
N LYS A 23 4.35 -11.00 -10.17
CA LYS A 23 4.91 -12.09 -9.34
C LYS A 23 5.34 -11.58 -7.95
N PRO A 24 6.04 -10.44 -7.81
CA PRO A 24 6.31 -9.86 -6.50
C PRO A 24 5.05 -9.51 -5.70
N LEU A 25 4.02 -8.97 -6.34
CA LEU A 25 2.75 -8.65 -5.66
C LEU A 25 2.08 -9.92 -5.14
N LYS A 26 1.92 -10.95 -5.99
CA LYS A 26 1.36 -12.25 -5.56
C LYS A 26 2.14 -12.86 -4.40
N HIS A 27 3.48 -12.80 -4.45
CA HIS A 27 4.32 -13.28 -3.35
C HIS A 27 4.12 -12.49 -2.06
N LEU A 28 3.90 -11.17 -2.14
CA LEU A 28 3.59 -10.35 -0.97
C LEU A 28 2.21 -10.71 -0.39
N LEU A 29 1.18 -10.79 -1.23
CA LEU A 29 -0.20 -11.10 -0.80
C LEU A 29 -0.31 -12.50 -0.19
N ALA A 30 0.41 -13.49 -0.75
CA ALA A 30 0.47 -14.85 -0.21
C ALA A 30 1.05 -14.95 1.21
N LYS A 31 1.72 -13.91 1.72
CA LYS A 31 2.16 -13.87 3.13
C LYS A 31 1.03 -13.50 4.09
N TRP A 32 -0.08 -12.99 3.57
CA TRP A 32 -1.18 -12.46 4.38
C TRP A 32 -2.44 -13.33 4.33
N GLY A 33 -2.48 -14.31 3.44
CA GLY A 33 -3.56 -15.29 3.35
C GLY A 33 -3.51 -16.09 2.05
N ASP A 34 -4.52 -16.92 1.83
CA ASP A 34 -4.63 -17.84 0.70
C ASP A 34 -5.48 -17.26 -0.44
N SER A 35 -5.13 -17.58 -1.69
CA SER A 35 -5.96 -17.22 -2.85
C SER A 35 -6.87 -18.37 -3.27
N PRO A 36 -8.13 -18.13 -3.67
CA PRO A 36 -8.80 -16.83 -3.83
C PRO A 36 -9.51 -16.31 -2.56
N LYS A 37 -9.41 -17.03 -1.44
CA LYS A 37 -10.21 -16.81 -0.24
C LYS A 37 -9.93 -15.47 0.46
N ASP A 38 -8.66 -15.19 0.72
CA ASP A 38 -8.20 -14.01 1.48
C ASP A 38 -7.62 -12.95 0.56
N TRP A 39 -7.19 -13.32 -0.65
CA TRP A 39 -6.83 -12.36 -1.69
C TRP A 39 -7.07 -12.92 -3.08
N LYS A 40 -7.37 -12.03 -4.01
CA LYS A 40 -7.58 -12.37 -5.41
C LYS A 40 -7.09 -11.26 -6.31
N LEU A 41 -6.57 -11.66 -7.47
CA LEU A 41 -6.18 -10.75 -8.53
C LEU A 41 -7.04 -11.04 -9.76
N ASP A 42 -7.78 -10.05 -10.21
CA ASP A 42 -8.68 -10.12 -11.36
C ASP A 42 -8.14 -9.26 -12.51
N ARG A 43 -8.30 -9.75 -13.74
CA ARG A 43 -7.94 -9.04 -14.98
C ARG A 43 -6.49 -8.57 -15.09
N GLY A 44 -5.60 -9.11 -14.26
CA GLY A 44 -4.17 -8.86 -14.34
C GLY A 44 -3.72 -7.50 -13.79
N ASP A 45 -4.60 -6.67 -13.24
CA ASP A 45 -4.23 -5.39 -12.63
C ASP A 45 -5.14 -4.92 -11.48
N PHE A 46 -6.30 -5.54 -11.26
CA PHE A 46 -7.18 -5.29 -10.12
C PHE A 46 -7.00 -6.38 -9.07
N PHE A 47 -7.02 -6.04 -7.79
CA PHE A 47 -6.92 -7.02 -6.71
C PHE A 47 -7.68 -6.59 -5.46
N GLN A 48 -8.00 -7.59 -4.65
CA GLN A 48 -8.49 -7.39 -3.29
C GLN A 48 -7.69 -8.29 -2.33
N VAL A 49 -7.46 -7.80 -1.11
CA VAL A 49 -6.88 -8.60 -0.02
C VAL A 49 -7.52 -8.25 1.31
N GLU A 50 -7.82 -9.26 2.11
CA GLU A 50 -8.32 -9.16 3.46
C GLU A 50 -7.18 -9.14 4.46
N ILE A 51 -7.22 -8.16 5.36
CA ILE A 51 -6.30 -7.99 6.47
C ILE A 51 -7.10 -8.15 7.77
N THR A 52 -6.84 -9.24 8.49
CA THR A 52 -7.53 -9.54 9.75
C THR A 52 -7.18 -8.54 10.85
N ASN A 53 -5.91 -8.12 10.94
CA ASN A 53 -5.49 -7.09 11.89
C ASN A 53 -5.58 -5.69 11.28
N ILE A 54 -6.67 -4.98 11.58
CA ILE A 54 -6.94 -3.64 11.01
C ILE A 54 -5.88 -2.59 11.38
N GLU A 55 -5.11 -2.79 12.45
CA GLU A 55 -4.02 -1.88 12.83
C GLU A 55 -2.85 -1.90 11.85
N GLU A 56 -2.67 -3.00 11.12
CA GLU A 56 -1.58 -3.18 10.17
C GLU A 56 -1.93 -2.78 8.74
N VAL A 57 -3.21 -2.47 8.46
CA VAL A 57 -3.67 -2.34 7.08
C VAL A 57 -2.97 -1.20 6.33
N LEU A 58 -2.68 -0.08 7.01
CA LEU A 58 -1.96 1.02 6.38
C LEU A 58 -0.50 0.64 6.11
N HIS A 59 0.16 -0.05 7.03
CA HIS A 59 1.51 -0.59 6.81
C HIS A 59 1.55 -1.51 5.58
N LYS A 60 0.61 -2.45 5.47
CA LYS A 60 0.51 -3.37 4.33
C LYS A 60 0.20 -2.65 3.01
N ALA A 61 -0.63 -1.61 3.05
CA ALA A 61 -0.87 -0.76 1.88
C ALA A 61 0.41 -0.02 1.44
N LEU A 62 1.20 0.49 2.39
CA LEU A 62 2.50 1.12 2.10
C LEU A 62 3.51 0.10 1.53
N GLU A 63 3.51 -1.15 2.00
CA GLU A 63 4.34 -2.22 1.42
C GLU A 63 3.99 -2.50 -0.04
N ILE A 64 2.70 -2.58 -0.38
CA ILE A 64 2.24 -2.73 -1.77
C ILE A 64 2.70 -1.52 -2.60
N LYS A 65 2.50 -0.29 -2.11
CA LYS A 65 2.89 0.92 -2.85
C LYS A 65 4.39 0.97 -3.10
N ALA A 66 5.21 0.72 -2.08
CA ALA A 66 6.67 0.67 -2.23
C ALA A 66 7.10 -0.43 -3.21
N LEU A 67 6.49 -1.62 -3.16
CA LEU A 67 6.77 -2.73 -4.07
C LEU A 67 6.49 -2.38 -5.53
N ILE A 68 5.41 -1.67 -5.82
CA ILE A 68 5.05 -1.26 -7.18
C ILE A 68 5.92 -0.08 -7.65
N LYS A 69 6.19 0.89 -6.78
CA LYS A 69 7.00 2.07 -7.12
C LYS A 69 8.48 1.78 -7.33
N LYS A 70 9.00 0.66 -6.81
CA LYS A 70 10.39 0.22 -7.07
C LYS A 70 10.57 -0.52 -8.39
N VAL A 71 9.50 -0.73 -9.16
CA VAL A 71 9.61 -1.37 -10.48
C VAL A 71 10.33 -0.43 -11.42
N GLU A 72 11.39 -0.93 -12.07
CA GLU A 72 12.19 -0.13 -12.99
C GLU A 72 11.35 0.39 -14.17
N PRO A 73 11.49 1.67 -14.54
CA PRO A 73 10.72 2.25 -15.63
C PRO A 73 11.12 1.69 -17.00
N VAL A 74 10.21 1.78 -17.95
CA VAL A 74 10.45 1.38 -19.35
C VAL A 74 11.58 2.21 -19.96
N ASN A 75 11.57 3.53 -19.71
CA ASN A 75 12.70 4.40 -20.03
C ASN A 75 13.67 4.43 -18.85
N GLN A 76 14.82 3.77 -19.02
CA GLN A 76 15.87 3.64 -17.99
C GLN A 76 16.52 4.97 -17.59
N GLN A 77 16.32 6.05 -18.36
CA GLN A 77 16.78 7.39 -17.97
C GLN A 77 15.87 8.03 -16.90
N LYS A 78 14.63 7.54 -16.76
CA LYS A 78 13.71 8.01 -15.73
C LYS A 78 14.03 7.38 -14.40
N LYS A 79 13.85 8.14 -13.33
CA LYS A 79 14.06 7.68 -11.95
C LYS A 79 12.78 7.20 -11.29
N ILE A 80 11.62 7.44 -11.89
CA ILE A 80 10.29 7.15 -11.34
C ILE A 80 9.70 6.00 -12.16
N SER A 81 9.11 5.02 -11.48
CA SER A 81 8.42 3.89 -12.12
C SER A 81 7.39 4.36 -13.15
N THR A 82 7.21 3.54 -14.20
CA THR A 82 6.17 3.78 -15.22
C THR A 82 4.76 3.48 -14.69
N ILE A 83 4.68 2.70 -13.62
CA ILE A 83 3.43 2.31 -12.97
C ILE A 83 3.32 2.88 -11.56
N ASP A 84 2.09 2.97 -11.08
CA ASP A 84 1.75 3.24 -9.69
C ASP A 84 0.63 2.29 -9.26
N VAL A 85 0.17 2.39 -8.03
CA VAL A 85 -0.96 1.62 -7.51
C VAL A 85 -1.93 2.53 -6.80
N ARG A 86 -3.22 2.32 -7.08
CA ARG A 86 -4.31 2.88 -6.28
C ARG A 86 -4.71 1.87 -5.21
N LEU A 87 -4.91 2.33 -3.99
CA LEU A 87 -5.21 1.50 -2.83
C LEU A 87 -6.35 2.14 -2.03
N ALA A 88 -7.48 1.46 -1.96
CA ALA A 88 -8.61 1.82 -1.14
C ALA A 88 -8.70 0.87 0.05
N ILE A 89 -8.62 1.41 1.26
CA ILE A 89 -8.77 0.66 2.50
C ILE A 89 -10.21 0.81 2.98
N GLY A 90 -10.92 -0.30 3.14
CA GLY A 90 -12.23 -0.35 3.79
C GLY A 90 -12.12 -1.10 5.11
N ILE A 91 -12.47 -0.46 6.22
CA ILE A 91 -12.55 -1.12 7.54
C ILE A 91 -14.01 -1.29 7.91
N GLY A 92 -14.38 -2.44 8.46
CA GLY A 92 -15.77 -2.73 8.82
C GLY A 92 -15.95 -4.15 9.33
N GLU A 93 -17.19 -4.58 9.40
CA GLU A 93 -17.53 -5.97 9.71
C GLU A 93 -17.51 -6.83 8.45
N LYS A 94 -17.23 -8.12 8.64
CA LYS A 94 -17.39 -9.18 7.65
C LYS A 94 -18.57 -10.04 8.09
N THR A 95 -19.65 -10.00 7.32
CA THR A 95 -20.91 -10.69 7.66
C THR A 95 -21.06 -12.02 6.93
N TYR A 96 -20.34 -12.21 5.83
CA TYR A 96 -20.35 -13.45 5.06
C TYR A 96 -18.95 -13.77 4.51
N SER A 97 -18.53 -15.02 4.67
CA SER A 97 -17.27 -15.55 4.14
C SER A 97 -17.57 -16.57 3.05
N ALA A 98 -17.17 -16.27 1.82
CA ALA A 98 -17.28 -17.18 0.68
C ALA A 98 -15.96 -17.92 0.42
N GLU A 99 -15.93 -18.79 -0.60
CA GLU A 99 -14.70 -19.43 -1.07
C GLU A 99 -13.72 -18.44 -1.74
N SER A 100 -14.26 -17.33 -2.28
CA SER A 100 -13.50 -16.24 -2.88
C SER A 100 -13.77 -14.92 -2.16
N ILE A 101 -12.72 -14.11 -1.95
CA ILE A 101 -12.85 -12.77 -1.35
C ILE A 101 -13.86 -11.89 -2.13
N SER A 102 -13.92 -12.05 -3.45
CA SER A 102 -14.81 -11.28 -4.33
C SER A 102 -16.30 -11.57 -4.10
N GLU A 103 -16.63 -12.66 -3.41
CA GLU A 103 -17.99 -13.10 -3.09
C GLU A 103 -18.32 -12.96 -1.60
N SER A 104 -17.34 -12.56 -0.80
CA SER A 104 -17.53 -12.24 0.61
C SER A 104 -18.20 -10.88 0.77
N ASN A 105 -18.85 -10.66 1.92
CA ASN A 105 -19.65 -9.46 2.13
C ASN A 105 -19.53 -8.91 3.57
N GLY A 106 -19.88 -7.65 3.72
CA GLY A 106 -19.83 -6.88 4.96
C GLY A 106 -19.44 -5.42 4.71
N SER A 107 -19.58 -4.58 5.74
CA SER A 107 -19.28 -3.15 5.60
C SER A 107 -17.82 -2.88 5.25
N ALA A 108 -16.88 -3.76 5.58
CA ALA A 108 -15.49 -3.62 5.15
C ALA A 108 -15.34 -3.65 3.62
N PHE A 109 -16.10 -4.52 2.94
CA PHE A 109 -16.09 -4.68 1.48
C PHE A 109 -16.80 -3.49 0.79
N ILE A 110 -17.92 -3.06 1.35
CA ILE A 110 -18.66 -1.89 0.85
C ILE A 110 -17.78 -0.63 0.96
N ASN A 111 -17.16 -0.43 2.12
CA ASN A 111 -16.30 0.72 2.37
C ASN A 111 -15.09 0.74 1.41
N SER A 112 -14.44 -0.40 1.16
CA SER A 112 -13.29 -0.45 0.25
C SER A 112 -13.71 -0.18 -1.20
N GLY A 113 -14.85 -0.73 -1.64
CA GLY A 113 -15.40 -0.53 -2.98
C GLY A 113 -15.78 0.93 -3.24
N GLU A 114 -16.59 1.53 -2.35
CA GLU A 114 -16.99 2.93 -2.48
C GLU A 114 -15.79 3.88 -2.45
N LYS A 115 -14.83 3.62 -1.56
CA LYS A 115 -13.63 4.45 -1.49
C LYS A 115 -12.79 4.32 -2.75
N PHE A 116 -12.68 3.13 -3.32
CA PHE A 116 -11.97 2.90 -4.58
C PHE A 116 -12.54 3.74 -5.73
N ASP A 117 -13.87 3.79 -5.85
CA ASP A 117 -14.54 4.61 -6.85
C ASP A 117 -14.29 6.12 -6.66
N VAL A 118 -14.30 6.60 -5.41
CA VAL A 118 -13.96 7.99 -5.08
C VAL A 118 -12.52 8.31 -5.45
N LEU A 119 -11.56 7.46 -5.06
CA LEU A 119 -10.14 7.65 -5.37
C LEU A 119 -9.88 7.71 -6.89
N LYS A 120 -10.62 6.91 -7.66
CA LYS A 120 -10.54 6.94 -9.13
C LYS A 120 -11.05 8.25 -9.71
N LYS A 121 -12.15 8.81 -9.18
CA LYS A 121 -12.72 10.10 -9.60
C LYS A 121 -11.83 11.29 -9.22
N GLU A 122 -11.26 11.28 -8.01
CA GLU A 122 -10.40 12.36 -7.50
C GLU A 122 -8.94 12.27 -7.98
N ASN A 123 -8.57 11.21 -8.70
CA ASN A 123 -7.20 10.91 -9.08
C ASN A 123 -6.23 10.87 -7.88
N VAL A 124 -6.67 10.26 -6.79
CA VAL A 124 -5.87 10.01 -5.57
C VAL A 124 -5.50 8.53 -5.53
N THR A 125 -4.30 8.22 -5.03
CA THR A 125 -3.74 6.86 -5.08
C THR A 125 -3.92 6.06 -3.79
N LEU A 126 -4.23 6.70 -2.65
CA LEU A 126 -4.40 6.01 -1.39
C LEU A 126 -5.47 6.71 -0.55
N GLY A 127 -6.36 5.93 0.06
CA GLY A 127 -7.35 6.47 0.97
C GLY A 127 -8.06 5.38 1.75
N ILE A 128 -8.80 5.81 2.76
CA ILE A 128 -9.52 4.94 3.68
C ILE A 128 -10.99 5.33 3.79
N LYS A 129 -11.82 4.34 4.08
CA LYS A 129 -13.19 4.51 4.57
C LYS A 129 -13.47 3.54 5.71
N THR A 130 -14.05 4.03 6.78
CA THR A 130 -14.37 3.29 8.00
C THR A 130 -15.78 3.66 8.50
N PRO A 131 -16.29 3.02 9.56
CA PRO A 131 -17.52 3.46 10.23
C PRO A 131 -17.37 4.78 10.99
N TRP A 132 -16.14 5.31 11.14
CA TRP A 132 -15.84 6.49 11.95
C TRP A 132 -15.50 7.68 11.06
N GLN A 133 -16.48 8.53 10.77
CA GLN A 133 -16.34 9.62 9.80
C GLN A 133 -15.26 10.65 10.16
N GLU A 134 -15.13 11.02 11.44
CA GLU A 134 -14.09 11.96 11.88
C GLU A 134 -12.68 11.40 11.65
N PHE A 135 -12.50 10.10 11.89
CA PHE A 135 -11.25 9.41 11.61
C PHE A 135 -10.96 9.37 10.10
N ASP A 136 -11.99 9.11 9.29
CA ASP A 136 -11.85 9.11 7.83
C ASP A 136 -11.40 10.48 7.32
N GLU A 137 -12.00 11.57 7.79
CA GLU A 137 -11.64 12.92 7.37
C GLU A 137 -10.16 13.24 7.69
N GLU A 138 -9.76 13.02 8.93
CA GLU A 138 -8.40 13.29 9.40
C GLU A 138 -7.36 12.43 8.68
N ILE A 139 -7.56 11.11 8.64
CA ILE A 139 -6.58 10.20 8.04
C ILE A 139 -6.51 10.41 6.53
N ASN A 140 -7.63 10.64 5.83
CA ASN A 140 -7.57 10.91 4.39
C ASN A 140 -6.84 12.23 4.09
N LEU A 141 -6.88 13.23 4.96
CA LEU A 141 -6.06 14.44 4.81
C LEU A 141 -4.56 14.09 4.88
N TYR A 142 -4.14 13.27 5.85
CA TYR A 142 -2.75 12.84 5.99
C TYR A 142 -2.29 12.01 4.79
N LEU A 143 -3.12 11.08 4.32
CA LEU A 143 -2.81 10.24 3.17
C LEU A 143 -2.72 11.06 1.88
N ARG A 144 -3.56 12.09 1.71
CA ARG A 144 -3.50 13.02 0.57
C ARG A 144 -2.23 13.85 0.58
N LEU A 145 -1.83 14.37 1.76
CA LEU A 145 -0.56 15.08 1.92
C LEU A 145 0.62 14.15 1.63
N ALA A 146 0.60 12.92 2.18
CA ALA A 146 1.65 11.94 1.94
C ALA A 146 1.74 11.51 0.46
N GLY A 147 0.60 11.44 -0.24
CA GLY A 147 0.54 11.17 -1.68
C GLY A 147 1.37 12.15 -2.51
N THR A 148 1.49 13.41 -2.09
CA THR A 148 2.25 14.45 -2.83
C THR A 148 3.72 14.10 -3.06
N PHE A 149 4.30 13.27 -2.18
CA PHE A 149 5.65 12.74 -2.33
C PHE A 149 5.69 11.23 -2.61
N MET A 150 4.77 10.42 -2.07
CA MET A 150 4.76 8.96 -2.33
C MET A 150 4.54 8.65 -3.82
N ASP A 151 3.66 9.40 -4.49
CA ASP A 151 3.37 9.21 -5.92
C ASP A 151 4.57 9.61 -6.80
N LYS A 152 5.47 10.44 -6.25
CA LYS A 152 6.68 10.93 -6.93
C LYS A 152 7.95 10.22 -6.51
N TRP A 153 7.84 9.14 -5.71
CA TRP A 153 9.00 8.36 -5.33
C TRP A 153 9.81 7.90 -6.54
N SER A 154 11.12 8.12 -6.45
CA SER A 154 12.05 7.43 -7.31
C SER A 154 12.08 5.93 -6.98
N VAL A 155 12.56 5.09 -7.89
CA VAL A 155 12.79 3.67 -7.65
C VAL A 155 13.64 3.48 -6.39
N SER A 156 14.69 4.29 -6.22
CA SER A 156 15.56 4.25 -5.03
C SER A 156 14.88 4.67 -3.73
N SER A 157 13.88 5.55 -3.80
CA SER A 157 13.04 5.98 -2.66
C SER A 157 12.05 4.89 -2.26
N ALA A 158 11.48 4.21 -3.26
CA ALA A 158 10.59 3.09 -3.03
C ALA A 158 11.35 1.85 -2.50
N GLU A 159 12.56 1.59 -2.98
CA GLU A 159 13.44 0.51 -2.51
C GLU A 159 13.83 0.67 -1.03
N ILE A 160 14.20 1.90 -0.62
CA ILE A 160 14.51 2.16 0.79
C ILE A 160 13.25 2.01 1.65
N MET A 161 12.10 2.54 1.20
CA MET A 161 10.85 2.40 1.94
C MET A 161 10.46 0.93 2.10
N GLN A 162 10.53 0.13 1.04
CA GLN A 162 10.23 -1.29 1.13
C GLN A 162 11.16 -2.00 2.12
N THR A 163 12.45 -1.66 2.11
CA THR A 163 13.42 -2.26 3.03
C THR A 163 13.09 -1.96 4.49
N ILE A 164 12.63 -0.75 4.78
CA ILE A 164 12.26 -0.30 6.13
C ILE A 164 10.97 -0.98 6.58
N LEU A 165 9.94 -0.99 5.73
CA LEU A 165 8.64 -1.58 6.07
C LEU A 165 8.77 -3.08 6.33
N SER A 166 9.51 -3.80 5.49
CA SER A 166 9.72 -5.24 5.69
C SER A 166 10.62 -5.58 6.88
N ASN A 167 11.41 -4.64 7.41
CA ASN A 167 12.31 -4.86 8.55
C ASN A 167 12.38 -3.62 9.47
N PRO A 168 11.39 -3.40 10.36
CA PRO A 168 11.26 -2.16 11.14
C PRO A 168 12.45 -1.81 12.05
N ASN A 169 13.24 -2.81 12.47
CA ASN A 169 14.35 -2.64 13.41
C ASN A 169 15.73 -2.44 12.71
N THR A 170 15.75 -2.22 11.41
CA THR A 170 17.01 -2.13 10.63
C THR A 170 17.66 -0.77 10.77
N THR A 171 18.95 -0.71 11.07
CA THR A 171 19.70 0.55 11.10
C THR A 171 20.02 1.06 9.69
N GLN A 172 20.34 2.35 9.53
CA GLN A 172 20.78 2.87 8.22
C GLN A 172 22.08 2.22 7.73
N GLU A 173 22.93 1.74 8.64
CA GLU A 173 24.14 1.00 8.28
C GLU A 173 23.78 -0.37 7.67
N ASP A 174 22.85 -1.09 8.29
CA ASP A 174 22.39 -2.38 7.80
C ASP A 174 21.65 -2.26 6.46
N ILE A 175 20.85 -1.20 6.29
CA ILE A 175 20.26 -0.86 4.98
C ILE A 175 21.36 -0.61 3.95
N GLY A 176 22.43 0.11 4.32
CA GLY A 176 23.58 0.35 3.45
C GLY A 176 24.25 -0.95 3.01
N LYS A 177 24.51 -1.87 3.94
CA LYS A 177 25.06 -3.20 3.66
C LYS A 177 24.14 -4.01 2.73
N LYS A 178 22.83 -4.04 3.02
CA LYS A 178 21.83 -4.77 2.23
C LYS A 178 21.69 -4.26 0.80
N LEU A 179 21.77 -2.94 0.61
CA LEU A 179 21.63 -2.31 -0.70
C LEU A 179 22.97 -2.09 -1.42
N GLY A 180 24.10 -2.46 -0.81
CA GLY A 180 25.43 -2.23 -1.39
C GLY A 180 25.80 -0.75 -1.56
N ILE A 181 25.27 0.13 -0.70
CA ILE A 181 25.51 1.58 -0.75
C ILE A 181 26.06 2.13 0.56
N LYS A 182 26.76 3.26 0.48
CA LYS A 182 27.25 3.98 1.66
C LYS A 182 26.08 4.47 2.52
N GLN A 183 26.24 4.48 3.85
CA GLN A 183 25.26 5.03 4.79
C GLN A 183 24.84 6.46 4.44
N SER A 184 25.78 7.32 3.99
CA SER A 184 25.45 8.68 3.53
C SER A 184 24.51 8.71 2.31
N ALA A 185 24.55 7.70 1.45
CA ALA A 185 23.58 7.54 0.37
C ALA A 185 22.22 7.06 0.89
N VAL A 186 22.19 6.17 1.88
CA VAL A 186 20.96 5.75 2.59
C VAL A 186 20.26 6.96 3.20
N SER A 187 20.98 7.76 3.99
CA SER A 187 20.45 8.97 4.63
C SER A 187 19.83 9.96 3.61
N ARG A 188 20.48 10.17 2.46
CA ARG A 188 19.90 11.00 1.40
C ARG A 188 18.63 10.40 0.78
N ARG A 189 18.59 9.09 0.55
CA ARG A 189 17.39 8.40 0.05
C ARG A 189 16.26 8.45 1.07
N TRP A 190 16.58 8.32 2.36
CA TRP A 190 15.66 8.41 3.49
C TRP A 190 14.93 9.76 3.52
N SER A 191 15.70 10.86 3.47
CA SER A 191 15.15 12.21 3.41
C SER A 191 14.30 12.43 2.15
N ARG A 192 14.79 12.04 0.96
CA ARG A 192 14.03 12.19 -0.30
C ARG A 192 12.74 11.39 -0.35
N ALA A 193 12.67 10.27 0.38
CA ALA A 193 11.48 9.44 0.46
C ALA A 193 10.48 9.95 1.51
N ASN A 194 10.82 10.96 2.32
CA ASN A 194 10.02 11.42 3.46
C ASN A 194 9.64 10.27 4.40
N VAL A 195 10.63 9.44 4.73
CA VAL A 195 10.40 8.22 5.53
C VAL A 195 9.82 8.56 6.90
N ASN A 196 10.37 9.57 7.59
CA ASN A 196 9.95 9.91 8.95
C ASN A 196 8.48 10.33 8.97
N GLU A 197 8.06 11.15 8.00
CA GLU A 197 6.70 11.64 7.86
C GLU A 197 5.72 10.49 7.64
N ILE A 198 6.10 9.51 6.81
CA ILE A 198 5.25 8.34 6.53
C ILE A 198 5.15 7.42 7.75
N LEU A 199 6.26 7.18 8.44
CA LEU A 199 6.26 6.35 9.64
C LEU A 199 5.45 7.00 10.78
N GLU A 200 5.50 8.32 10.92
CA GLU A 200 4.65 9.01 11.90
C GLU A 200 3.17 8.96 11.51
N VAL A 201 2.82 9.09 10.22
CA VAL A 201 1.43 8.89 9.76
C VAL A 201 0.95 7.47 10.06
N GLU A 202 1.76 6.45 9.78
CA GLU A 202 1.42 5.04 10.07
C GLU A 202 1.25 4.79 11.57
N LYS A 203 2.13 5.34 12.39
CA LYS A 203 2.08 5.26 13.85
C LYS A 203 0.84 5.96 14.43
N ILE A 204 0.50 7.15 13.93
CA ILE A 204 -0.72 7.86 14.37
C ILE A 204 -1.97 7.11 13.95
N PHE A 205 -2.02 6.60 12.71
CA PHE A 205 -3.09 5.73 12.24
C PHE A 205 -3.29 4.54 13.20
N ARG A 206 -2.21 3.80 13.49
CA ARG A 206 -2.22 2.63 14.38
C ARG A 206 -2.72 2.96 15.78
N LYS A 207 -2.22 4.06 16.36
CA LYS A 207 -2.65 4.51 17.70
C LYS A 207 -4.14 4.86 17.74
N LYS A 208 -4.64 5.59 16.73
CA LYS A 208 -6.03 6.02 16.66
C LYS A 208 -6.97 4.85 16.40
N ILE A 209 -6.66 3.98 15.43
CA ILE A 209 -7.50 2.83 15.12
C ILE A 209 -7.55 1.82 16.28
N TYR A 210 -6.45 1.64 17.02
CA TYR A 210 -6.43 0.84 18.25
C TYR A 210 -7.40 1.37 19.32
N THR A 211 -7.53 2.69 19.42
CA THR A 211 -8.46 3.33 20.37
C THR A 211 -9.91 3.14 19.94
N LEU A 212 -10.19 3.29 18.64
CA LEU A 212 -11.56 3.22 18.10
C LEU A 212 -12.15 1.81 18.04
N LYS A 213 -11.31 0.78 17.94
CA LYS A 213 -11.77 -0.61 17.86
C LYS A 213 -12.12 -1.24 19.22
N LYS A 214 -11.78 -0.57 20.32
CA LYS A 214 -12.13 -0.99 21.68
C LYS A 214 -13.59 -0.69 21.95
#